data_AF-F9QCW7-F1
#
_entry.id   AF-F9QCW7-F1
#
_cell.length_a   1.000
_cell.length_b   1.000
_cell.length_c   1.000
_cell.angle_alpha   90.00
_cell.angle_beta   90.00
_cell.angle_gamma   90.00
#
_symmetry.space_group_name_H-M   'P 1'
#
loop_
_entity.id
_entity.type
_entity.pdbx_description
1 polymer ?
#
loop_
_entity_poly.entity_id
_entity_poly.type
_entity_poly.pdbx_seq_one_letter_code
_entity_poly.pdbx_strand_id
1 'polypeptide(L)' 'MYKYKAILVSSREKVAEANTLMELEGQIKSFRRGQKRGEHTRANEKIEIIHTERNNLEGKRKSKEELIKIV' A
#
# COMPACT_ATOMS: atom_id res chain seq x y z
N MET A 1 -5.58 1.13 13.02
CA MET A 1 -4.95 0.20 12.05
C MET A 1 -5.40 0.66 10.68
N TYR A 2 -4.45 0.87 9.77
CA TYR A 2 -4.74 1.37 8.44
C TYR A 2 -5.56 0.34 7.64
N LYS A 3 -6.54 0.85 6.89
CA LYS A 3 -7.44 0.02 6.07
C LYS A 3 -6.80 -0.38 4.75
N TYR A 4 -5.81 0.37 4.28
CA TYR A 4 -5.14 0.14 3.01
C TYR A 4 -3.63 0.17 3.21
N LYS A 5 -2.95 -0.71 2.50
CA LYS A 5 -1.49 -0.74 2.42
C LYS A 5 -1.06 -0.87 0.97
N ALA A 6 0.05 -0.23 0.64
CA ALA A 6 0.70 -0.36 -0.65
C ALA A 6 2.03 -1.09 -0.46
N ILE A 7 2.26 -2.15 -1.24
CA ILE A 7 3.47 -2.95 -1.15
C ILE A 7 4.13 -3.09 -2.53
N LEU A 8 5.46 -3.16 -2.56
CA LEU A 8 6.20 -3.48 -3.78
C LEU A 8 6.01 -4.95 -4.13
N VAL A 9 5.70 -5.24 -5.40
CA VAL A 9 5.54 -6.62 -5.87
C VAL A 9 6.85 -7.41 -5.73
N SER A 10 7.99 -6.75 -5.98
CA SER A 10 9.30 -7.41 -6.04
C SER A 10 9.80 -7.85 -4.66
N SER A 11 9.75 -6.94 -3.68
CA SER A 11 10.37 -7.09 -2.37
C SER A 11 9.37 -7.34 -1.26
N ARG A 12 8.07 -7.22 -1.55
CA ARG A 12 6.98 -7.18 -0.55
C ARG A 12 7.15 -6.07 0.49
N GLU A 13 8.01 -5.10 0.23
CA GLU A 13 8.25 -3.97 1.12
C GLU A 13 7.06 -3.01 1.09
N LYS A 14 6.65 -2.56 2.26
CA LYS A 14 5.54 -1.64 2.44
C LYS A 14 5.99 -0.21 2.18
N VAL A 15 5.39 0.44 1.19
CA VAL A 15 5.75 1.81 0.77
C VAL A 15 4.80 2.87 1.31
N ALA A 16 3.55 2.50 1.64
CA ALA A 16 2.54 3.43 2.13
C ALA A 16 1.43 2.69 2.90
N GLU A 17 0.80 3.39 3.85
CA GLU A 17 -0.39 2.95 4.57
C GLU A 17 -1.35 4.11 4.79
N ALA A 18 -2.63 3.86 4.59
CA ALA A 18 -3.66 4.88 4.75
C ALA A 18 -5.01 4.29 5.16
N ASN A 19 -5.89 5.15 5.67
CA ASN A 19 -7.26 4.76 6.02
C ASN A 19 -8.22 4.88 4.85
N THR A 20 -7.84 5.63 3.82
CA THR A 20 -8.61 5.81 2.59
C THR A 20 -7.73 5.50 1.37
N LEU A 21 -8.38 5.10 0.26
CA LEU A 21 -7.68 4.80 -0.99
C LEU A 21 -7.06 6.05 -1.62
N MET A 22 -7.73 7.19 -1.51
CA MET A 22 -7.26 8.47 -2.04
C MET A 22 -5.95 8.94 -1.39
N GLU A 23 -5.86 8.84 -0.06
CA GLU A 23 -4.63 9.14 0.68
C GLU A 23 -3.50 8.20 0.26
N LEU A 24 -3.79 6.90 0.12
CA LEU A 24 -2.81 5.91 -0.29
C LEU A 24 -2.26 6.22 -1.69
N GLU A 25 -3.12 6.56 -2.64
CA GLU A 25 -2.68 6.94 -4.00
C GLU A 25 -1.82 8.21 -3.99
N GLY A 26 -2.16 9.18 -3.14
CA GLY A 26 -1.33 10.37 -2.92
C GLY A 26 0.06 10.03 -2.37
N GLN A 27 0.14 9.09 -1.43
CA GLN A 27 1.41 8.59 -0.88
C GLN A 27 2.20 7.80 -1.92
N ILE A 28 1.57 6.94 -2.72
CA ILE A 28 2.22 6.21 -3.82
C ILE A 28 2.80 7.19 -4.85
N LYS A 29 2.06 8.24 -5.20
CA LYS A 29 2.56 9.30 -6.10
C LYS A 29 3.75 10.03 -5.52
N SER A 30 3.74 10.26 -4.20
CA SER A 30 4.85 10.90 -3.47
C SER A 30 6.08 9.99 -3.45
N PHE A 31 5.91 8.70 -3.18
CA PHE A 31 6.95 7.68 -3.29
C PHE A 31 7.58 7.67 -4.69
N ARG A 32 6.77 7.61 -5.77
CA ARG A 32 7.31 7.68 -7.15
C ARG A 32 8.08 8.98 -7.43
N ARG A 33 7.73 10.09 -6.77
CA ARG A 33 8.45 11.36 -6.86
C ARG A 33 9.74 11.37 -6.04
N GLY A 34 9.84 10.59 -4.96
CA GLY A 34 11.05 10.40 -4.17
C GLY A 34 12.21 9.89 -5.02
N GLN A 35 11.94 9.04 -6.02
CA GLN A 35 12.97 8.65 -6.98
C GLN A 35 13.56 9.83 -7.77
N LYS A 36 12.74 10.80 -8.20
CA LYS A 36 13.23 12.00 -8.90
C LYS A 36 14.12 12.87 -8.01
N ARG A 37 14.00 12.73 -6.69
CA ARG A 37 14.83 13.41 -5.68
C ARG A 37 16.05 12.59 -5.27
N GLY A 38 16.22 11.38 -5.80
CA GLY A 38 17.33 10.47 -5.47
C GLY A 38 17.13 9.67 -4.19
N GLU A 39 15.92 9.63 -3.61
CA GLU A 39 15.65 8.91 -2.35
C GLU A 39 15.70 7.38 -2.50
N HIS A 40 15.37 6.86 -3.70
CA HIS A 40 15.48 5.45 -4.07
C HIS A 40 15.48 5.30 -5.60
N THR A 41 15.80 4.12 -6.12
CA THR A 41 15.82 3.83 -7.58
C THR A 41 14.56 3.11 -8.08
N ARG A 42 13.63 2.80 -7.17
CA ARG A 42 12.46 1.93 -7.40
C ARG A 42 11.26 2.57 -8.13
N ALA A 43 11.49 3.49 -9.07
CA ALA A 43 10.41 4.22 -9.75
C ALA A 43 9.46 3.34 -10.58
N ASN A 44 10.01 2.29 -11.20
CA ASN A 44 9.31 1.42 -12.15
C ASN A 44 8.77 0.14 -11.52
N GLU A 45 8.94 -0.02 -10.21
CA GLU A 45 8.41 -1.19 -9.53
C GLU A 45 6.88 -1.13 -9.47
N LYS A 46 6.27 -2.30 -9.68
CA LYS A 46 4.83 -2.48 -9.52
C LYS A 46 4.48 -2.43 -8.05
N ILE A 47 3.39 -1.74 -7.73
CA ILE A 47 2.88 -1.56 -6.37
C ILE A 47 1.50 -2.21 -6.28
N GLU A 48 1.32 -3.14 -5.35
CA GLU A 48 0.01 -3.73 -5.03
C GLU A 48 -0.67 -2.89 -3.96
N ILE A 49 -1.94 -2.55 -4.20
CA ILE A 49 -2.82 -1.94 -3.21
C ILE A 49 -3.66 -3.05 -2.58
N ILE A 50 -3.53 -3.21 -1.27
CA ILE A 50 -4.21 -4.23 -0.49
C ILE A 50 -5.16 -3.55 0.49
N HIS A 51 -6.44 -3.91 0.44
CA HIS A 51 -7.40 -3.61 1.49
C HIS A 51 -7.29 -4.62 2.60
N THR A 52 -7.25 -4.15 3.85
CA THR A 52 -7.38 -5.00 5.02
C THR A 52 -8.75 -4.75 5.63
N GLU A 53 -9.68 -5.66 5.35
CA GLU A 53 -10.97 -5.67 6.02
C GLU A 53 -10.84 -6.43 7.34
N ARG A 54 -11.12 -5.73 8.42
CA ARG A 54 -11.22 -6.35 9.74
C ARG A 54 -12.67 -6.68 10.00
N ASN A 55 -12.98 -7.95 10.21
CA ASN A 55 -14.26 -8.33 10.76
C ASN A 55 -14.33 -7.83 12.22
N ASN A 56 -15.07 -6.75 12.45
CA ASN A 56 -15.20 -6.12 13.78
C ASN A 56 -15.76 -7.08 14.84
N LEU A 57 -16.45 -8.14 14.42
CA LEU A 57 -17.06 -9.14 15.31
C LEU A 57 -16.05 -10.21 15.80
N GLU A 58 -14.98 -10.51 15.05
CA GLU A 58 -14.12 -11.68 15.32
C GLU A 58 -12.64 -11.34 15.61
N GLY A 59 -12.32 -10.05 15.75
CA GLY A 59 -11.00 -9.60 16.18
C GLY A 59 -9.89 -9.78 15.13
N LYS A 60 -8.62 -9.60 15.54
CA LYS A 60 -7.45 -9.56 14.64
C LYS A 60 -7.22 -10.85 13.83
N ARG A 61 -7.73 -11.99 14.31
CA ARG A 61 -7.49 -13.33 13.73
C ARG A 61 -8.24 -13.60 12.42
N LYS A 62 -9.24 -12.77 12.07
CA LYS A 62 -10.00 -12.87 10.81
C LYS A 62 -9.93 -11.58 9.99
N SER A 63 -8.74 -11.00 9.92
CA SER A 63 -8.46 -9.90 9.00
C SER A 63 -8.30 -10.51 7.61
N LYS A 64 -9.17 -10.16 6.66
CA LYS A 64 -9.05 -10.60 5.26
C LYS A 64 -8.28 -9.53 4.50
N GLU A 65 -7.21 -9.94 3.82
CA GLU A 65 -6.48 -9.08 2.92
C GLU A 65 -6.98 -9.31 1.50
N GLU A 66 -7.42 -8.25 0.84
CA GLU A 66 -7.93 -8.29 -0.52
C GLU A 66 -7.08 -7.37 -1.40
N LEU A 67 -6.55 -7.92 -2.49
CA LEU A 67 -5.80 -7.15 -3.48
C LEU A 67 -6.80 -6.39 -4.35
N ILE A 68 -6.76 -5.06 -4.28
CA ILE A 68 -7.67 -4.21 -5.05
C ILE A 68 -7.12 -3.98 -6.45
N LYS A 69 -5.84 -3.64 -6.53
CA LYS A 69 -5.23 -3.12 -7.77
C LYS A 69 -3.72 -3.26 -7.74
N ILE A 70 -3.12 -3.40 -8.92
CA ILE A 70 -1.67 -3.30 -9.14
C ILE A 70 -1.42 -2.04 -9.98
N VAL A 71 -0.45 -1.22 -9.57
CA VAL A 71 -0.12 0.09 -10.16
C VAL A 71 1.35 0.17 -10.55
#